data_AF-A0A355U562-F1
#
_entry.id   AF-A0A355U562-F1
#
_cell.length_a   1.000
_cell.length_b   1.000
_cell.length_c   1.000
_cell.angle_alpha   90.00
_cell.angle_beta   90.00
_cell.angle_gamma   90.00
#
_symmetry.space_group_name_H-M   'P 1'
#
loop_
_entity.id
_entity.type
_entity.pdbx_description
1 polymer ?
#
loop_
_entity_poly.entity_id
_entity_poly.type
_entity_poly.pdbx_seq_one_letter_code
_entity_poly.pdbx_strand_id
1 'polypeptide(L)'
;MFMKAKHLIIAGMALLAFAACNKEGSIDPIFKGDKAYINVQLAYSSPETKGTATTPPFYYGTAKENEINNAHFFFYYADGSFAAHASKTLDWKSNGLDDKTQDNIERIGGGVVVLEGLKSTVYPAYMSVVLNASDKMVDDLSQKSIVEAQAYIVESLATQNDKVWTNFTMSSTTFDNGEERTGYFCEKVQPQNFQETADDAKADANVVTAYVERLAAKVQVSYGENLNLNNKEIGSFDVDGTPTTLYFNILGWGLNGTAKTSYTFKNIKPTWTAESSSLGFTWNDASNHRSYWAKFPLYDDSNAYYPLSNEDLADKKKETALDYISYNGLNVEVGKSAYCRENTNTKNVLKEVFASAVTSVLLKAQVVDKEGKVVGLVNFDKKLYTFDKYKKKVLDNYFSNADTDKKIYKKTADNKYEGVNTSDLVEENIADGNVKLKFINGTYYTGDGTDAGTYKEITADAATALLNGNDAIPATLASYYKDGQMYYDIPIEHLREGAKYTSANFKTNGLEEGLYGVVRNHYYMLSINSIKNLGKAVYDPEEVIIPSDDDIKNYYVGAKINILSWKVVEQGVDL
;
A
#
# COMPACT_ATOMS: atom_id res chain seq x y z
N MET A 1 -57.38 -42.17 -12.41
CA MET A 1 -58.31 -41.06 -12.73
C MET A 1 -59.18 -40.87 -11.47
N PHE A 2 -59.11 -39.83 -10.64
CA PHE A 2 -58.46 -38.52 -10.67
C PHE A 2 -58.14 -38.06 -9.22
N MET A 3 -56.94 -37.48 -9.07
CA MET A 3 -56.54 -36.45 -8.09
C MET A 3 -57.52 -35.24 -8.10
N LYS A 4 -57.63 -34.27 -7.17
CA LYS A 4 -56.76 -33.75 -6.11
C LYS A 4 -57.60 -32.73 -5.30
N ALA A 5 -57.70 -32.89 -3.99
CA ALA A 5 -58.16 -31.86 -3.06
C ALA A 5 -56.98 -30.97 -2.58
N LYS A 6 -56.27 -30.29 -3.50
CA LYS A 6 -55.04 -29.53 -3.18
C LYS A 6 -54.95 -28.09 -3.75
N HIS A 7 -56.02 -27.53 -4.33
CA HIS A 7 -55.93 -26.20 -4.97
C HIS A 7 -56.75 -25.07 -4.30
N LEU A 8 -57.50 -25.33 -3.22
CA LEU A 8 -58.39 -24.29 -2.66
C LEU A 8 -57.83 -23.51 -1.46
N ILE A 9 -56.76 -23.99 -0.81
CA ILE A 9 -56.17 -23.29 0.36
C ILE A 9 -55.01 -22.36 -0.06
N ILE A 10 -54.42 -22.57 -1.24
CA ILE A 10 -53.32 -21.73 -1.75
C ILE A 10 -53.85 -20.42 -2.37
N ALA A 11 -55.09 -20.39 -2.87
CA ALA A 11 -55.71 -19.18 -3.41
C ALA A 11 -56.15 -18.17 -2.33
N GLY A 12 -56.44 -18.62 -1.10
CA GLY A 12 -56.84 -17.76 0.02
C GLY A 12 -55.67 -17.07 0.74
N MET A 13 -54.45 -17.65 0.69
CA MET A 13 -53.24 -17.02 1.22
C MET A 13 -52.53 -16.11 0.22
N ALA A 14 -52.75 -16.29 -1.09
CA ALA A 14 -52.20 -15.40 -2.11
C ALA A 14 -52.89 -14.02 -2.18
N LEU A 15 -54.15 -13.91 -1.73
CA LEU A 15 -54.89 -12.64 -1.69
C LEU A 15 -54.63 -11.81 -0.42
N LEU A 16 -54.02 -12.40 0.62
CA LEU A 16 -53.55 -11.66 1.81
C LEU A 16 -52.09 -11.20 1.68
N ALA A 17 -51.34 -11.73 0.70
CA ALA A 17 -49.96 -11.30 0.41
C ALA A 17 -49.89 -10.07 -0.52
N PHE A 18 -50.98 -9.68 -1.18
CA PHE A 18 -51.08 -8.44 -1.97
C PHE A 18 -51.82 -7.30 -1.26
N ALA A 19 -52.20 -7.49 0.01
CA ALA A 19 -52.89 -6.50 0.83
C ALA A 19 -52.07 -6.02 2.05
N ALA A 20 -50.75 -6.25 2.05
CA ALA A 20 -49.79 -5.45 2.83
C ALA A 20 -49.31 -4.25 1.98
N CYS A 21 -50.27 -3.58 1.34
CA CYS A 21 -50.06 -2.24 0.82
C CYS A 21 -49.95 -1.32 2.05
N ASN A 22 -48.88 -0.54 2.11
CA ASN A 22 -48.64 0.58 3.02
C ASN A 22 -49.90 1.07 3.74
N LYS A 23 -50.05 0.65 5.00
CA LYS A 23 -50.65 1.52 6.02
C LYS A 23 -49.53 2.04 6.91
N GLU A 24 -48.52 2.63 6.28
CA GLU A 24 -47.98 3.85 6.86
C GLU A 24 -49.11 4.88 6.78
N GLY A 25 -49.35 5.63 7.85
CA GLY A 25 -50.36 6.68 7.85
C GLY A 25 -50.19 7.55 6.61
N SER A 26 -51.29 8.07 6.06
CA SER A 26 -51.22 9.03 4.95
C SER A 26 -50.29 10.18 5.34
N ILE A 27 -49.05 10.14 4.87
CA ILE A 27 -48.14 11.27 4.97
C ILE A 27 -48.64 12.23 3.90
N ASP A 28 -49.14 13.39 4.32
CA ASP A 28 -49.45 14.43 3.36
C ASP A 28 -48.16 14.75 2.58
N PRO A 29 -48.17 14.70 1.24
CA PRO A 29 -46.98 14.94 0.45
C PRO A 29 -46.43 16.33 0.76
N ILE A 30 -45.15 16.40 1.12
CA ILE A 30 -44.48 17.64 1.55
C ILE A 30 -44.31 18.59 0.37
N PHE A 31 -44.17 18.07 -0.84
CA PHE A 31 -44.14 18.86 -2.08
C PHE A 31 -45.14 18.33 -3.12
N LYS A 32 -45.69 19.22 -3.96
CA LYS A 32 -46.69 18.85 -4.99
C LYS A 32 -46.15 18.76 -6.43
N GLY A 33 -44.90 19.15 -6.67
CA GLY A 33 -44.25 19.16 -7.99
C GLY A 33 -43.21 18.04 -8.19
N ASP A 34 -42.43 18.13 -9.28
CA ASP A 34 -41.35 17.17 -9.61
C ASP A 34 -39.98 17.59 -9.04
N LYS A 35 -39.94 18.68 -8.26
CA LYS A 35 -38.72 19.22 -7.64
C LYS A 35 -38.80 19.14 -6.13
N ALA A 36 -37.72 18.69 -5.50
CA ALA A 36 -37.53 18.74 -4.07
C ALA A 36 -36.19 19.38 -3.73
N TYR A 37 -36.16 20.16 -2.65
CA TYR A 37 -34.96 20.80 -2.11
C TYR A 37 -34.50 20.05 -0.87
N ILE A 38 -33.21 19.73 -0.81
CA ILE A 38 -32.59 19.10 0.37
C ILE A 38 -31.31 19.86 0.72
N ASN A 39 -31.09 20.14 2.00
CA ASN A 39 -29.85 20.74 2.47
C ASN A 39 -28.95 19.68 3.08
N VAL A 40 -27.75 19.54 2.51
CA VAL A 40 -26.75 18.61 3.01
C VAL A 40 -25.60 19.40 3.60
N GLN A 41 -25.36 19.19 4.90
CA GLN A 41 -24.17 19.63 5.59
C GLN A 41 -23.07 18.58 5.45
N LEU A 42 -21.93 18.96 4.91
CA LEU A 42 -20.78 18.08 4.79
C LEU A 42 -19.91 18.22 6.04
N ALA A 43 -19.41 17.10 6.55
CA ALA A 43 -18.50 17.07 7.69
C ALA A 43 -17.42 16.03 7.47
N TYR A 44 -16.25 16.21 8.09
CA TYR A 44 -15.29 15.11 8.17
C TYR A 44 -15.64 14.20 9.34
N SER A 45 -15.36 12.90 9.22
CA SER A 45 -15.38 12.00 10.38
C SER A 45 -14.45 12.51 11.47
N SER A 46 -14.83 12.30 12.74
CA SER A 46 -14.01 12.75 13.86
C SER A 46 -12.63 12.08 13.82
N PRO A 47 -11.58 12.84 14.15
CA PRO A 47 -10.19 12.51 13.86
C PRO A 47 -9.55 11.56 14.88
N GLU A 48 -10.28 10.63 15.49
CA GLU A 48 -9.66 9.63 16.36
C GLU A 48 -8.78 8.65 15.56
N THR A 49 -7.69 8.20 16.18
CA THR A 49 -6.73 7.24 15.61
C THR A 49 -6.50 6.09 16.60
N LYS A 50 -6.27 4.88 16.09
CA LYS A 50 -5.82 3.73 16.89
C LYS A 50 -4.30 3.70 17.12
N GLY A 51 -3.56 4.71 16.65
CA GLY A 51 -2.12 4.86 16.88
C GLY A 51 -1.78 5.35 18.30
N THR A 52 -0.68 4.87 18.89
CA THR A 52 -0.35 5.09 20.31
C THR A 52 0.47 6.36 20.62
N ALA A 53 0.16 7.47 19.96
CA ALA A 53 0.81 8.74 20.30
C ALA A 53 0.35 9.20 21.70
N THR A 54 1.29 9.53 22.59
CA THR A 54 1.06 9.88 24.02
C THR A 54 0.22 11.14 24.26
N THR A 55 -0.14 11.86 23.20
CA THR A 55 -1.15 12.92 23.16
C THR A 55 -1.52 13.02 21.69
N PRO A 56 -2.76 12.72 21.24
CA PRO A 56 -3.04 12.49 19.81
C PRO A 56 -2.73 13.77 19.04
N PRO A 57 -1.56 13.88 18.36
CA PRO A 57 -1.28 15.03 17.56
C PRO A 57 -2.01 14.79 16.26
N PHE A 58 -3.21 15.33 16.14
CA PHE A 58 -3.87 15.32 14.85
C PHE A 58 -3.06 16.17 13.87
N TYR A 59 -3.04 15.80 12.58
CA TYR A 59 -2.31 16.56 11.55
C TYR A 59 -3.27 17.06 10.50
N TYR A 60 -3.29 18.38 10.34
CA TYR A 60 -4.01 19.00 9.25
C TYR A 60 -3.43 18.58 7.91
N GLY A 61 -4.30 18.37 6.94
CA GLY A 61 -3.89 18.25 5.56
C GLY A 61 -3.44 19.59 5.00
N THR A 62 -2.65 19.55 3.94
CA THR A 62 -2.26 20.74 3.16
C THR A 62 -3.48 21.36 2.48
N ALA A 63 -3.38 22.61 2.04
CA ALA A 63 -4.42 23.26 1.23
C ALA A 63 -4.87 22.40 0.02
N LYS A 64 -3.93 21.76 -0.69
CA LYS A 64 -4.22 20.89 -1.84
C LYS A 64 -4.91 19.57 -1.46
N GLU A 65 -4.61 19.06 -0.27
CA GLU A 65 -5.24 17.85 0.26
C GLU A 65 -6.68 18.10 0.72
N ASN A 66 -7.00 19.35 1.05
CA ASN A 66 -8.30 19.79 1.57
C ASN A 66 -9.19 20.44 0.50
N GLU A 67 -8.65 20.71 -0.68
CA GLU A 67 -9.36 21.37 -1.77
C GLU A 67 -10.52 20.51 -2.28
N ILE A 68 -11.72 21.10 -2.31
CA ILE A 68 -12.93 20.44 -2.81
C ILE A 68 -13.56 21.30 -3.90
N ASN A 69 -13.68 20.71 -5.09
CA ASN A 69 -14.16 21.34 -6.31
C ASN A 69 -15.62 20.96 -6.64
N ASN A 70 -16.05 19.77 -6.24
CA ASN A 70 -17.41 19.31 -6.46
C ASN A 70 -17.87 18.34 -5.37
N ALA A 71 -19.18 18.27 -5.20
CA ALA A 71 -19.88 17.26 -4.41
C ALA A 71 -20.97 16.62 -5.26
N HIS A 72 -21.02 15.29 -5.22
CA HIS A 72 -22.02 14.47 -5.89
C HIS A 72 -22.79 13.67 -4.85
N PHE A 73 -24.11 13.71 -4.93
CA PHE A 73 -25.04 13.09 -3.99
C PHE A 73 -25.83 12.03 -4.74
N PHE A 74 -25.76 10.79 -4.28
CA PHE A 74 -26.46 9.65 -4.86
C PHE A 74 -27.54 9.19 -3.89
N PHE A 75 -28.78 9.23 -4.35
CA PHE A 75 -29.96 8.91 -3.55
C PHE A 75 -30.50 7.55 -3.94
N TYR A 76 -30.98 6.81 -2.94
CA TYR A 76 -31.53 5.47 -3.14
C TYR A 76 -32.86 5.33 -2.42
N TYR A 77 -33.76 4.55 -3.00
CA TYR A 77 -35.02 4.20 -2.36
C TYR A 77 -34.83 3.21 -1.22
N ALA A 78 -35.87 3.00 -0.42
CA ALA A 78 -35.85 2.05 0.70
C ALA A 78 -35.56 0.60 0.28
N ASP A 79 -35.78 0.25 -1.00
CA ASP A 79 -35.40 -1.04 -1.59
C ASP A 79 -33.95 -1.07 -2.14
N GLY A 80 -33.20 0.02 -1.99
CA GLY A 80 -31.79 0.12 -2.36
C GLY A 80 -31.56 0.35 -3.86
N SER A 81 -32.63 0.49 -4.65
CA SER A 81 -32.52 0.91 -6.03
C SER A 81 -32.12 2.39 -6.13
N PHE A 82 -31.41 2.74 -7.21
CA PHE A 82 -31.04 4.11 -7.49
C PHE A 82 -32.29 4.99 -7.67
N ALA A 83 -32.32 6.13 -6.98
CA ALA A 83 -33.43 7.08 -7.04
C ALA A 83 -33.07 8.31 -7.86
N ALA A 84 -32.00 9.01 -7.49
CA ALA A 84 -31.62 10.27 -8.11
C ALA A 84 -30.14 10.59 -7.88
N HIS A 85 -29.61 11.47 -8.71
CA HIS A 85 -28.31 12.10 -8.55
C HIS A 85 -28.49 13.62 -8.50
N ALA A 86 -27.77 14.27 -7.60
CA ALA A 86 -27.58 15.71 -7.60
C ALA A 86 -26.09 16.03 -7.49
N SER A 87 -25.72 17.23 -7.93
CA SER A 87 -24.37 17.72 -7.76
C SER A 87 -24.36 19.17 -7.35
N LYS A 88 -23.22 19.58 -6.78
CA LYS A 88 -22.94 20.97 -6.43
C LYS A 88 -21.47 21.24 -6.71
N THR A 89 -21.19 22.28 -7.48
CA THR A 89 -19.85 22.85 -7.53
C THR A 89 -19.54 23.49 -6.18
N LEU A 90 -18.39 23.14 -5.63
CA LEU A 90 -17.86 23.73 -4.42
C LEU A 90 -16.57 24.45 -4.79
N ASP A 91 -16.32 25.62 -4.23
CA ASP A 91 -15.01 26.28 -4.36
C ASP A 91 -14.40 26.41 -2.97
N TRP A 92 -14.16 25.26 -2.33
CA TRP A 92 -13.61 25.25 -1.00
C TRP A 92 -12.10 25.14 -1.04
N LYS A 93 -11.45 26.27 -0.74
CA LYS A 93 -9.99 26.39 -0.64
C LYS A 93 -9.60 26.59 0.83
N SER A 94 -9.37 25.48 1.52
CA SER A 94 -8.86 25.49 2.89
C SER A 94 -7.40 25.99 2.95
N ASN A 95 -7.04 26.84 3.91
CA ASN A 95 -5.66 27.30 4.16
C ASN A 95 -4.79 26.25 4.88
N GLY A 96 -4.92 24.97 4.52
CA GLY A 96 -4.26 23.84 5.18
C GLY A 96 -2.75 24.06 5.39
N LEU A 97 -2.29 24.05 6.65
CA LEU A 97 -0.89 24.35 7.02
C LEU A 97 0.02 23.11 7.17
N ASP A 98 -0.48 21.88 7.04
CA ASP A 98 0.27 20.63 7.30
C ASP A 98 0.87 20.52 8.72
N ASP A 99 0.19 21.11 9.71
CA ASP A 99 0.68 21.27 11.09
C ASP A 99 -0.13 20.44 12.12
N LYS A 100 0.47 20.22 13.29
CA LYS A 100 -0.13 19.57 14.46
C LYS A 100 -1.18 20.47 15.14
N THR A 101 -2.32 19.92 15.55
CA THR A 101 -3.43 20.68 16.20
C THR A 101 -4.09 19.94 17.38
N GLN A 102 -4.87 20.66 18.21
CA GLN A 102 -5.70 20.13 19.31
C GLN A 102 -7.24 20.28 19.09
N ASP A 103 -7.70 21.07 18.11
CA ASP A 103 -9.13 21.40 17.93
C ASP A 103 -9.90 20.32 17.15
N ASN A 104 -11.19 20.08 17.48
CA ASN A 104 -11.89 18.82 17.20
C ASN A 104 -13.19 18.89 16.35
N ILE A 105 -13.49 19.99 15.65
CA ILE A 105 -14.71 20.06 14.82
C ILE A 105 -14.38 20.67 13.45
N GLU A 106 -14.61 19.91 12.37
CA GLU A 106 -14.35 20.35 10.99
C GLU A 106 -15.65 20.24 10.18
N ARG A 107 -16.33 21.37 9.99
CA ARG A 107 -17.52 21.47 9.13
C ARG A 107 -17.11 21.98 7.75
N ILE A 108 -17.48 21.20 6.73
CA ILE A 108 -17.35 21.58 5.33
C ILE A 108 -18.67 22.27 5.00
N GLY A 109 -18.68 23.60 4.86
CA GLY A 109 -19.90 24.34 4.55
C GLY A 109 -20.76 23.60 3.51
N GLY A 110 -21.98 23.22 3.91
CA GLY A 110 -22.91 22.47 3.08
C GLY A 110 -23.72 23.36 2.14
N GLY A 111 -24.75 22.81 1.53
CA GLY A 111 -25.87 23.65 1.11
C GLY A 111 -26.95 22.93 0.34
N VAL A 112 -27.95 23.72 -0.05
CA VAL A 112 -29.15 23.20 -0.72
C VAL A 112 -28.82 22.68 -2.11
N VAL A 113 -29.23 21.46 -2.39
CA VAL A 113 -29.24 20.85 -3.73
C VAL A 113 -30.69 20.57 -4.16
N VAL A 114 -30.92 20.59 -5.47
CA VAL A 114 -32.24 20.36 -6.06
C VAL A 114 -32.26 18.96 -6.67
N LEU A 115 -33.27 18.18 -6.30
CA LEU A 115 -33.57 16.90 -6.92
C LEU A 115 -34.75 17.09 -7.87
N GLU A 116 -34.59 16.60 -9.10
CA GLU A 116 -35.63 16.64 -10.13
C GLU A 116 -36.15 15.23 -10.43
N GLY A 117 -37.42 15.13 -10.84
CA GLY A 117 -38.05 13.86 -11.22
C GLY A 117 -38.51 13.00 -10.03
N LEU A 118 -38.52 13.56 -8.81
CA LEU A 118 -39.06 12.87 -7.64
C LEU A 118 -40.59 12.94 -7.62
N LYS A 119 -41.24 11.81 -7.32
CA LYS A 119 -42.68 11.77 -7.09
C LYS A 119 -42.97 12.01 -5.62
N SER A 120 -43.93 12.87 -5.32
CA SER A 120 -44.28 13.31 -3.95
C SER A 120 -44.74 12.20 -2.98
N THR A 121 -44.90 10.97 -3.46
CA THR A 121 -45.28 9.79 -2.68
C THR A 121 -44.17 8.74 -2.54
N VAL A 122 -43.00 8.94 -3.17
CA VAL A 122 -41.87 8.00 -3.11
C VAL A 122 -40.57 8.79 -2.89
N TYR A 123 -40.16 8.88 -1.63
CA TYR A 123 -38.95 9.60 -1.21
C TYR A 123 -37.76 8.64 -1.20
N PRO A 124 -36.55 9.11 -1.57
CA PRO A 124 -35.33 8.41 -1.22
C PRO A 124 -35.25 8.21 0.30
N ALA A 125 -34.64 7.09 0.71
CA ALA A 125 -34.43 6.74 2.12
C ALA A 125 -32.95 6.80 2.51
N TYR A 126 -32.06 6.76 1.52
CA TYR A 126 -30.61 6.71 1.73
C TYR A 126 -29.89 7.68 0.80
N MET A 127 -28.78 8.24 1.29
CA MET A 127 -27.91 9.14 0.53
C MET A 127 -26.44 8.76 0.75
N SER A 128 -25.67 8.67 -0.33
CA SER A 128 -24.21 8.66 -0.27
C SER A 128 -23.62 9.88 -0.98
N VAL A 129 -22.40 10.25 -0.60
CA VAL A 129 -21.69 11.42 -1.08
C VAL A 129 -20.35 11.01 -1.66
N VAL A 130 -19.97 11.61 -2.79
CA VAL A 130 -18.62 11.57 -3.32
C VAL A 130 -18.16 12.99 -3.66
N LEU A 131 -17.03 13.40 -3.09
CA LEU A 131 -16.40 14.68 -3.38
C LEU A 131 -15.24 14.49 -4.34
N ASN A 132 -14.98 15.50 -5.18
CA ASN A 132 -13.94 15.47 -6.19
C ASN A 132 -14.04 14.21 -7.08
N ALA A 133 -15.27 13.82 -7.42
CA ALA A 133 -15.54 12.70 -8.31
C ALA A 133 -15.18 13.09 -9.75
N SER A 134 -14.73 12.11 -10.54
CA SER A 134 -14.60 12.27 -11.99
C SER A 134 -15.93 12.05 -12.69
N ASP A 135 -16.13 12.63 -13.88
CA ASP A 135 -17.35 12.42 -14.66
C ASP A 135 -17.63 10.93 -14.89
N LYS A 136 -16.60 10.14 -15.20
CA LYS A 136 -16.73 8.68 -15.33
C LYS A 136 -17.26 8.00 -14.06
N MET A 137 -16.75 8.38 -12.90
CA MET A 137 -17.19 7.83 -11.62
C MET A 137 -18.67 8.18 -11.36
N VAL A 138 -19.07 9.41 -11.70
CA VAL A 138 -20.45 9.87 -11.57
C VAL A 138 -21.38 9.09 -12.50
N ASP A 139 -21.01 8.98 -13.77
CA ASP A 139 -21.77 8.23 -14.78
C ASP A 139 -21.93 6.75 -14.41
N ASP A 140 -20.88 6.14 -13.85
CA ASP A 140 -20.92 4.73 -13.44
C ASP A 140 -21.79 4.51 -12.19
N LEU A 141 -21.77 5.44 -11.22
CA LEU A 141 -22.52 5.34 -9.96
C LEU A 141 -23.99 5.72 -10.13
N SER A 142 -24.29 6.72 -10.97
CA SER A 142 -25.65 7.01 -11.39
C SER A 142 -26.17 5.78 -12.15
N GLN A 143 -27.27 5.18 -11.70
CA GLN A 143 -27.85 3.88 -12.11
C GLN A 143 -27.45 2.66 -11.27
N LYS A 144 -26.44 2.73 -10.39
CA LYS A 144 -26.13 1.59 -9.50
C LYS A 144 -27.07 1.55 -8.31
N SER A 145 -27.56 0.36 -7.97
CA SER A 145 -28.12 0.10 -6.64
C SER A 145 -27.06 0.30 -5.54
N ILE A 146 -27.49 0.41 -4.28
CA ILE A 146 -26.58 0.50 -3.12
C ILE A 146 -25.55 -0.64 -3.13
N VAL A 147 -25.97 -1.88 -3.44
CA VAL A 147 -25.09 -3.05 -3.46
C VAL A 147 -24.04 -2.94 -4.56
N GLU A 148 -24.44 -2.49 -5.75
CA GLU A 148 -23.52 -2.28 -6.86
C GLU A 148 -22.58 -1.10 -6.61
N ALA A 149 -23.06 -0.04 -5.94
CA ALA A 149 -22.24 1.10 -5.54
C ALA A 149 -21.19 0.70 -4.48
N GLN A 150 -21.55 -0.15 -3.51
CA GLN A 150 -20.61 -0.69 -2.53
C GLN A 150 -19.50 -1.54 -3.18
N ALA A 151 -19.83 -2.26 -4.25
CA ALA A 151 -18.88 -3.08 -5.00
C ALA A 151 -18.11 -2.30 -6.07
N TYR A 152 -18.39 -1.01 -6.26
CA TYR A 152 -17.77 -0.22 -7.32
C TYR A 152 -16.31 0.12 -6.98
N ILE A 153 -15.40 -0.35 -7.84
CA ILE A 153 -13.96 -0.17 -7.72
C ILE A 153 -13.46 1.00 -8.57
N VAL A 154 -12.42 1.65 -8.09
CA VAL A 154 -11.81 2.82 -8.72
C VAL A 154 -10.30 2.71 -8.70
N GLU A 155 -9.70 3.24 -9.75
CA GLU A 155 -8.25 3.31 -9.88
C GLU A 155 -7.71 4.66 -9.40
N SER A 156 -8.45 5.77 -9.48
CA SER A 156 -7.94 7.08 -9.06
C SER A 156 -8.27 7.40 -7.59
N LEU A 157 -7.34 8.06 -6.91
CA LEU A 157 -7.49 8.59 -5.54
C LEU A 157 -7.54 10.12 -5.51
N ALA A 158 -6.94 10.72 -6.53
CA ALA A 158 -6.53 12.11 -6.63
C ALA A 158 -5.94 12.35 -8.03
N THR A 159 -5.77 13.61 -8.41
CA THR A 159 -5.02 13.98 -9.60
C THR A 159 -3.55 14.16 -9.26
N GLN A 160 -2.65 13.50 -10.01
CA GLN A 160 -1.21 13.62 -9.87
C GLN A 160 -0.58 14.20 -11.15
N ASN A 161 0.04 15.37 -11.05
CA ASN A 161 0.81 16.00 -12.13
C ASN A 161 2.20 16.36 -11.60
N ASP A 162 3.28 15.93 -12.26
CA ASP A 162 4.67 16.21 -11.85
C ASP A 162 4.94 15.96 -10.35
N LYS A 163 4.47 14.82 -9.83
CA LYS A 163 4.55 14.42 -8.41
C LYS A 163 3.77 15.31 -7.43
N VAL A 164 2.99 16.26 -7.91
CA VAL A 164 2.08 17.09 -7.12
C VAL A 164 0.70 16.45 -7.10
N TRP A 165 0.17 16.24 -5.91
CA TRP A 165 -1.15 15.65 -5.68
C TRP A 165 -2.18 16.74 -5.39
N THR A 166 -3.34 16.65 -6.04
CA THR A 166 -4.47 17.60 -5.94
C THR A 166 -5.79 16.86 -6.12
N ASN A 167 -6.92 17.51 -5.82
CA ASN A 167 -8.26 16.98 -6.11
C ASN A 167 -8.48 15.57 -5.54
N PHE A 168 -8.19 15.38 -4.25
CA PHE A 168 -8.34 14.09 -3.59
C PHE A 168 -9.81 13.69 -3.55
N THR A 169 -10.13 12.52 -4.09
CA THR A 169 -11.48 11.97 -4.04
C THR A 169 -11.81 11.56 -2.61
N MET A 170 -13.01 11.91 -2.18
CA MET A 170 -13.54 11.55 -0.87
C MET A 170 -14.91 10.90 -1.04
N SER A 171 -15.24 9.96 -0.18
CA SER A 171 -16.56 9.31 -0.17
C SER A 171 -17.19 9.43 1.21
N SER A 172 -18.49 9.16 1.30
CA SER A 172 -19.14 8.93 2.58
C SER A 172 -18.32 8.00 3.47
N THR A 173 -18.21 8.34 4.76
CA THR A 173 -17.57 7.46 5.74
C THR A 173 -18.41 6.22 5.94
N THR A 174 -17.76 5.15 6.38
CA THR A 174 -18.43 3.88 6.64
C THR A 174 -18.19 3.50 8.08
N PHE A 175 -19.26 3.36 8.85
CA PHE A 175 -19.25 3.01 10.27
C PHE A 175 -20.64 2.46 10.64
N ASP A 176 -20.72 1.56 11.61
CA ASP A 176 -21.99 0.98 12.05
C ASP A 176 -22.92 2.08 12.60
N ASN A 177 -23.75 2.60 11.72
CA ASN A 177 -24.78 3.60 11.95
C ASN A 177 -26.17 2.94 12.13
N GLY A 178 -26.21 1.62 12.30
CA GLY A 178 -27.43 0.83 12.39
C GLY A 178 -28.10 0.51 11.05
N GLU A 179 -27.53 0.95 9.91
CA GLU A 179 -28.10 0.72 8.57
C GLU A 179 -27.28 -0.31 7.77
N GLU A 180 -27.18 -1.55 8.27
CA GLU A 180 -26.39 -2.66 7.68
C GLU A 180 -26.73 -2.91 6.21
N ARG A 181 -28.00 -2.71 5.80
CA ARG A 181 -28.47 -2.84 4.42
C ARG A 181 -27.71 -1.95 3.44
N THR A 182 -27.19 -0.83 3.93
CA THR A 182 -26.41 0.12 3.15
C THR A 182 -24.94 -0.27 3.09
N GLY A 183 -24.52 -1.35 3.76
CA GLY A 183 -23.11 -1.59 3.98
C GLY A 183 -22.45 -0.49 4.82
N TYR A 184 -23.27 0.26 5.58
CA TYR A 184 -22.89 1.33 6.49
C TYR A 184 -22.33 2.62 5.87
N PHE A 185 -22.39 2.79 4.54
CA PHE A 185 -21.82 3.98 3.88
C PHE A 185 -22.84 5.06 3.50
N CYS A 186 -24.14 4.81 3.69
CA CYS A 186 -25.17 5.80 3.41
C CYS A 186 -25.68 6.45 4.69
N GLU A 187 -26.02 7.73 4.59
CA GLU A 187 -26.83 8.44 5.57
C GLU A 187 -28.31 8.16 5.34
N LYS A 188 -29.07 8.07 6.44
CA LYS A 188 -30.52 7.96 6.37
C LYS A 188 -31.12 9.33 6.09
N VAL A 189 -32.02 9.39 5.11
CA VAL A 189 -32.83 10.57 4.81
C VAL A 189 -34.30 10.25 5.01
N GLN A 190 -35.06 11.25 5.44
CA GLN A 190 -36.46 11.15 5.82
C GLN A 190 -37.29 12.09 4.94
N PRO A 191 -38.61 11.86 4.77
CA PRO A 191 -39.47 12.77 4.02
C PRO A 191 -39.31 14.25 4.44
N GLN A 192 -39.17 14.51 5.74
CA GLN A 192 -38.96 15.87 6.28
C GLN A 192 -37.67 16.57 5.80
N ASN A 193 -36.69 15.84 5.26
CA ASN A 193 -35.48 16.45 4.69
C ASN A 193 -35.73 17.06 3.30
N PHE A 194 -36.84 16.71 2.65
CA PHE A 194 -37.21 17.16 1.31
C PHE A 194 -38.28 18.24 1.40
N GLN A 195 -37.97 19.44 0.90
CA GLN A 195 -38.80 20.63 1.05
C GLN A 195 -39.23 21.23 -0.30
N GLU A 196 -40.32 22.00 -0.32
CA GLU A 196 -40.79 22.73 -1.51
C GLU A 196 -39.89 23.92 -1.88
N THR A 197 -39.16 24.47 -0.91
CA THR A 197 -38.31 25.64 -1.12
C THR A 197 -36.91 25.43 -0.55
N ALA A 198 -35.95 26.16 -1.12
CA ALA A 198 -34.58 26.15 -0.63
C ALA A 198 -34.44 26.72 0.79
N ASP A 199 -35.29 27.67 1.19
CA ASP A 199 -35.21 28.28 2.53
C ASP A 199 -35.78 27.35 3.60
N ASP A 200 -36.85 26.62 3.31
CA ASP A 200 -37.38 25.61 4.23
C ASP A 200 -36.39 24.45 4.43
N ALA A 201 -35.65 24.08 3.38
CA ALA A 201 -34.61 23.05 3.46
C ALA A 201 -33.46 23.44 4.42
N LYS A 202 -33.26 24.74 4.68
CA LYS A 202 -32.19 25.23 5.58
C LYS A 202 -32.55 25.15 7.06
N ALA A 203 -33.81 24.92 7.42
CA ALA A 203 -34.19 24.79 8.82
C ALA A 203 -33.45 23.60 9.47
N ASP A 204 -32.89 23.78 10.68
CA ASP A 204 -32.02 22.80 11.34
C ASP A 204 -32.62 21.38 11.39
N ALA A 205 -33.94 21.27 11.59
CA ALA A 205 -34.65 19.98 11.64
C ALA A 205 -34.70 19.22 10.29
N ASN A 206 -34.42 19.92 9.19
CA ASN A 206 -34.50 19.41 7.82
C ASN A 206 -33.11 19.12 7.22
N VAL A 207 -32.03 19.62 7.84
CA VAL A 207 -30.66 19.42 7.37
C VAL A 207 -30.22 17.98 7.57
N VAL A 208 -29.59 17.41 6.55
CA VAL A 208 -28.91 16.10 6.62
C VAL A 208 -27.42 16.36 6.77
N THR A 209 -26.78 15.74 7.76
CA THR A 209 -25.31 15.76 7.86
C THR A 209 -24.75 14.51 7.20
N ALA A 210 -23.73 14.67 6.36
CA ALA A 210 -23.02 13.57 5.74
C ALA A 210 -21.53 13.67 6.04
N TYR A 211 -20.97 12.58 6.56
CA TYR A 211 -19.56 12.48 6.89
C TYR A 211 -18.76 11.92 5.73
N VAL A 212 -17.60 12.51 5.42
CA VAL A 212 -16.75 12.08 4.31
C VAL A 212 -15.31 11.78 4.75
N GLU A 213 -14.66 10.88 4.02
CA GLU A 213 -13.26 10.51 4.20
C GLU A 213 -12.55 10.35 2.85
N ARG A 214 -11.25 10.66 2.83
CA ARG A 214 -10.41 10.48 1.63
C ARG A 214 -10.26 9.02 1.28
N LEU A 215 -10.21 8.71 -0.02
CA LEU A 215 -9.88 7.37 -0.52
C LEU A 215 -8.38 7.03 -0.36
N ALA A 216 -7.53 8.05 -0.26
CA ALA A 216 -6.09 7.88 -0.10
C ALA A 216 -5.67 7.65 1.35
N ALA A 217 -4.61 6.87 1.55
CA ALA A 217 -3.77 6.93 2.75
C ALA A 217 -2.56 7.85 2.49
N LYS A 218 -2.13 8.62 3.49
CA LYS A 218 -0.95 9.48 3.45
C LYS A 218 0.20 8.81 4.20
N VAL A 219 1.40 8.84 3.64
CA VAL A 219 2.61 8.30 4.27
C VAL A 219 3.71 9.35 4.21
N GLN A 220 4.42 9.57 5.31
CA GLN A 220 5.62 10.43 5.34
C GLN A 220 6.73 9.73 6.10
N VAL A 221 7.94 9.85 5.58
CA VAL A 221 9.16 9.37 6.24
C VAL A 221 9.97 10.59 6.69
N SER A 222 10.36 10.61 7.96
CA SER A 222 11.15 11.67 8.59
C SER A 222 12.32 11.10 9.38
N TYR A 223 13.33 11.92 9.66
CA TYR A 223 14.38 11.53 10.60
C TYR A 223 13.86 11.64 12.04
N GLY A 224 14.08 10.59 12.83
CA GLY A 224 13.79 10.60 14.26
C GLY A 224 14.85 11.39 15.03
N GLU A 225 14.46 11.96 16.18
CA GLU A 225 15.32 12.80 17.02
C GLU A 225 16.61 12.09 17.47
N ASN A 226 16.57 10.75 17.59
CA ASN A 226 17.69 9.94 18.02
C ASN A 226 18.65 9.53 16.90
N LEU A 227 18.34 9.82 15.63
CA LEU A 227 19.22 9.48 14.52
C LEU A 227 20.36 10.50 14.43
N ASN A 228 21.59 10.04 14.68
CA ASN A 228 22.76 10.90 14.56
C ASN A 228 23.15 11.11 13.07
N LEU A 229 22.57 12.14 12.45
CA LEU A 229 22.85 12.55 11.08
C LEU A 229 24.25 13.16 10.88
N ASN A 230 24.96 13.52 11.96
CA ASN A 230 26.31 14.06 11.87
C ASN A 230 27.36 12.95 11.76
N ASN A 231 27.13 11.81 12.42
CA ASN A 231 28.04 10.67 12.34
C ASN A 231 27.67 9.71 11.19
N LYS A 232 26.38 9.54 10.82
CA LYS A 232 25.89 8.62 9.75
C LYS A 232 26.50 7.21 9.75
N GLU A 233 27.02 6.78 10.88
CA GLU A 233 27.74 5.52 11.02
C GLU A 233 26.75 4.35 11.00
N ILE A 234 27.08 3.31 10.22
CA ILE A 234 26.36 2.04 10.21
C ILE A 234 26.96 1.09 11.25
N GLY A 235 28.29 1.00 11.26
CA GLY A 235 29.06 0.12 12.14
C GLY A 235 30.41 -0.29 11.55
N SER A 236 31.15 -1.14 12.28
CA SER A 236 32.44 -1.70 11.86
C SER A 236 32.26 -3.08 11.22
N PHE A 237 32.86 -3.29 10.05
CA PHE A 237 32.77 -4.51 9.25
C PHE A 237 34.16 -5.01 8.83
N ASP A 238 34.29 -6.32 8.62
CA ASP A 238 35.47 -6.89 7.96
C ASP A 238 35.38 -6.62 6.45
N VAL A 239 36.14 -5.61 5.99
CA VAL A 239 36.29 -5.27 4.57
C VAL A 239 37.70 -5.65 4.13
N ASP A 240 37.81 -6.58 3.18
CA ASP A 240 39.10 -7.07 2.66
C ASP A 240 40.06 -7.61 3.74
N GLY A 241 39.53 -8.16 4.84
CA GLY A 241 40.33 -8.66 5.97
C GLY A 241 40.66 -7.59 7.01
N THR A 242 40.13 -6.37 6.87
CA THR A 242 40.43 -5.22 7.74
C THR A 242 39.15 -4.66 8.35
N PRO A 243 39.09 -4.49 9.69
CA PRO A 243 37.99 -3.77 10.33
C PRO A 243 37.87 -2.34 9.80
N THR A 244 36.74 -2.04 9.17
CA THR A 244 36.45 -0.77 8.50
C THR A 244 35.09 -0.28 8.96
N THR A 245 35.02 0.96 9.43
CA THR A 245 33.75 1.61 9.76
C THR A 245 33.07 2.11 8.48
N LEU A 246 31.83 1.69 8.26
CA LEU A 246 31.01 2.10 7.11
C LEU A 246 29.92 3.07 7.55
N TYR A 247 29.50 3.89 6.59
CA TYR A 247 28.56 4.99 6.77
C TYR A 247 27.42 4.88 5.75
N PHE A 248 26.27 5.48 6.05
CA PHE A 248 25.13 5.51 5.14
C PHE A 248 24.91 6.91 4.57
N ASN A 249 24.36 6.96 3.37
CA ASN A 249 23.74 8.16 2.82
C ASN A 249 22.30 7.84 2.42
N ILE A 250 21.32 8.56 2.99
CA ILE A 250 19.91 8.42 2.61
C ILE A 250 19.62 9.37 1.45
N LEU A 251 19.06 8.82 0.37
CA LEU A 251 18.80 9.54 -0.87
C LEU A 251 17.32 9.87 -1.07
N GLY A 252 16.42 9.16 -0.39
CA GLY A 252 14.98 9.29 -0.55
C GLY A 252 14.26 8.02 -0.12
N TRP A 253 13.01 7.88 -0.53
CA TRP A 253 12.18 6.72 -0.27
C TRP A 253 11.07 6.56 -1.32
N GLY A 254 10.32 5.47 -1.25
CA GLY A 254 9.11 5.24 -2.05
C GLY A 254 8.18 4.21 -1.39
N LEU A 255 6.92 4.18 -1.83
CA LEU A 255 5.95 3.17 -1.41
C LEU A 255 6.01 1.97 -2.36
N ASN A 256 6.08 0.78 -1.80
CA ASN A 256 6.13 -0.48 -2.54
C ASN A 256 4.97 -1.39 -2.12
N GLY A 257 4.56 -2.32 -2.99
CA GLY A 257 3.39 -3.17 -2.73
C GLY A 257 2.12 -2.34 -2.55
N THR A 258 1.86 -1.37 -3.43
CA THR A 258 0.66 -0.52 -3.35
C THR A 258 -0.51 -1.12 -4.13
N ALA A 259 -1.72 -1.02 -3.60
CA ALA A 259 -2.90 -1.48 -4.32
C ALA A 259 -3.17 -0.65 -5.59
N LYS A 260 -3.56 -1.35 -6.66
CA LYS A 260 -3.93 -0.79 -7.97
C LYS A 260 -5.33 -0.16 -7.97
N THR A 261 -6.23 -0.76 -7.21
CA THR A 261 -7.65 -0.40 -7.15
C THR A 261 -8.12 -0.26 -5.71
N SER A 262 -9.21 0.48 -5.49
CA SER A 262 -9.88 0.60 -4.21
C SER A 262 -11.39 0.61 -4.40
N TYR A 263 -12.17 0.22 -3.40
CA TYR A 263 -13.61 0.50 -3.42
C TYR A 263 -13.86 2.00 -3.26
N THR A 264 -14.90 2.55 -3.90
CA THR A 264 -15.28 3.95 -3.72
C THR A 264 -15.68 4.21 -2.28
N PHE A 265 -16.64 3.42 -1.78
CA PHE A 265 -17.04 3.39 -0.38
C PHE A 265 -16.29 2.27 0.33
N LYS A 266 -15.90 2.49 1.57
CA LYS A 266 -15.14 1.50 2.33
C LYS A 266 -15.96 0.21 2.49
N ASN A 267 -15.36 -0.93 2.17
CA ASN A 267 -16.06 -2.22 2.17
C ASN A 267 -15.83 -2.96 3.50
N ILE A 268 -16.88 -3.11 4.30
CA ILE A 268 -16.82 -3.81 5.59
C ILE A 268 -17.16 -5.28 5.36
N LYS A 269 -16.37 -6.17 5.97
CA LYS A 269 -16.67 -7.61 5.92
C LYS A 269 -17.99 -7.87 6.66
N PRO A 270 -19.00 -8.51 6.04
CA PRO A 270 -20.31 -8.72 6.66
C PRO A 270 -20.29 -9.49 7.99
N THR A 271 -19.24 -10.29 8.23
CA THR A 271 -19.08 -11.05 9.48
C THR A 271 -18.41 -10.26 10.61
N TRP A 272 -17.87 -9.08 10.33
CA TRP A 272 -17.30 -8.25 11.39
C TRP A 272 -18.43 -7.62 12.19
N THR A 273 -18.53 -7.97 13.47
CA THR A 273 -19.34 -7.21 14.44
C THR A 273 -18.59 -5.94 14.84
N ALA A 274 -19.28 -4.94 15.40
CA ALA A 274 -18.63 -3.70 15.88
C ALA A 274 -17.39 -3.98 16.77
N GLU A 275 -17.43 -5.05 17.57
CA GLU A 275 -16.38 -5.49 18.50
C GLU A 275 -15.53 -6.67 17.99
N SER A 276 -15.40 -6.88 16.67
CA SER A 276 -14.86 -8.14 16.12
C SER A 276 -13.50 -8.54 16.72
N SER A 277 -13.42 -9.73 17.30
CA SER A 277 -12.20 -10.28 17.91
C SER A 277 -11.15 -10.75 16.91
N SER A 278 -11.49 -10.89 15.62
CA SER A 278 -10.59 -11.38 14.57
C SER A 278 -9.55 -10.35 14.10
N LEU A 279 -9.81 -9.06 14.31
CA LEU A 279 -8.91 -7.98 13.90
C LEU A 279 -7.84 -7.67 14.95
N GLY A 280 -8.07 -8.06 16.20
CA GLY A 280 -7.28 -7.65 17.35
C GLY A 280 -7.65 -6.27 17.92
N PHE A 281 -8.67 -5.60 17.35
CA PHE A 281 -9.22 -4.32 17.80
C PHE A 281 -10.66 -4.10 17.31
N THR A 282 -11.38 -3.18 17.96
CA THR A 282 -12.68 -2.66 17.54
C THR A 282 -12.50 -1.79 16.29
N TRP A 283 -12.95 -2.28 15.14
CA TRP A 283 -12.86 -1.55 13.87
C TRP A 283 -13.83 -0.38 13.77
N ASN A 284 -14.96 -0.46 14.48
CA ASN A 284 -16.03 0.52 14.41
C ASN A 284 -15.93 1.60 15.49
N ASP A 285 -16.25 2.83 15.14
CA ASP A 285 -16.35 3.95 16.06
C ASP A 285 -17.48 4.90 15.64
N ALA A 286 -18.69 4.48 15.98
CA ALA A 286 -19.92 5.18 15.61
C ALA A 286 -19.99 6.60 16.20
N SER A 287 -19.50 6.80 17.43
CA SER A 287 -19.46 8.12 18.07
C SER A 287 -18.66 9.14 17.26
N ASN A 288 -17.64 8.65 16.56
CA ASN A 288 -16.77 9.46 15.70
C ASN A 288 -17.09 9.33 14.20
N HIS A 289 -18.17 8.63 13.83
CA HIS A 289 -18.62 8.44 12.45
C HIS A 289 -17.54 7.81 11.57
N ARG A 290 -16.80 6.82 12.11
CA ARG A 290 -15.58 6.28 11.50
C ARG A 290 -15.42 4.78 11.66
N SER A 291 -14.64 4.20 10.74
CA SER A 291 -14.04 2.88 10.85
C SER A 291 -12.52 2.92 10.65
N TYR A 292 -11.85 1.99 11.33
CA TYR A 292 -10.40 1.84 11.35
C TYR A 292 -9.89 0.69 10.48
N TRP A 293 -10.77 -0.10 9.89
CA TRP A 293 -10.39 -1.22 9.02
C TRP A 293 -11.42 -1.46 7.94
N ALA A 294 -11.00 -2.10 6.85
CA ALA A 294 -11.80 -2.33 5.67
C ALA A 294 -11.21 -3.44 4.81
N LYS A 295 -11.98 -3.95 3.85
CA LYS A 295 -11.49 -4.78 2.75
C LYS A 295 -11.03 -3.88 1.60
N PHE A 296 -9.83 -4.11 1.09
CA PHE A 296 -9.50 -3.71 -0.29
C PHE A 296 -10.04 -4.74 -1.31
N PRO A 297 -10.05 -4.45 -2.62
CA PRO A 297 -10.64 -5.34 -3.63
C PRO A 297 -10.13 -6.79 -3.65
N LEU A 298 -8.86 -7.04 -3.33
CA LEU A 298 -8.25 -8.40 -3.33
C LEU A 298 -8.04 -8.99 -1.92
N TYR A 299 -8.75 -8.48 -0.91
CA TYR A 299 -8.59 -8.80 0.51
C TYR A 299 -8.52 -10.29 0.84
N ASP A 300 -9.42 -11.06 0.23
CA ASP A 300 -9.62 -12.50 0.41
C ASP A 300 -9.71 -13.23 -0.94
N ASP A 301 -9.18 -12.62 -2.02
CA ASP A 301 -9.17 -13.23 -3.35
C ASP A 301 -8.07 -14.28 -3.45
N SER A 302 -8.46 -15.55 -3.61
CA SER A 302 -7.54 -16.67 -3.78
C SER A 302 -6.78 -16.66 -5.11
N ASN A 303 -7.18 -15.82 -6.07
CA ASN A 303 -6.49 -15.62 -7.34
C ASN A 303 -5.47 -14.48 -7.28
N ALA A 304 -5.45 -13.69 -6.20
CA ALA A 304 -4.48 -12.61 -6.03
C ALA A 304 -3.05 -13.19 -6.06
N TYR A 305 -2.23 -12.67 -6.98
CA TYR A 305 -0.85 -13.12 -7.12
C TYR A 305 0.13 -12.15 -6.46
N TYR A 306 0.74 -12.60 -5.37
CA TYR A 306 1.84 -11.94 -4.68
C TYR A 306 3.14 -12.68 -5.01
N PRO A 307 4.08 -12.07 -5.76
CA PRO A 307 5.35 -12.71 -6.12
C PRO A 307 6.21 -12.95 -4.88
N LEU A 308 7.02 -14.01 -4.90
CA LEU A 308 8.01 -14.30 -3.84
C LEU A 308 9.41 -13.79 -4.18
N SER A 309 9.69 -13.54 -5.46
CA SER A 309 10.98 -13.08 -5.97
C SER A 309 10.83 -12.44 -7.35
N ASN A 310 11.91 -11.87 -7.87
CA ASN A 310 11.95 -11.39 -9.26
C ASN A 310 11.93 -12.51 -10.30
N GLU A 311 12.49 -13.68 -10.00
CA GLU A 311 12.37 -14.86 -10.87
C GLU A 311 10.90 -15.25 -11.08
N ASP A 312 10.11 -15.14 -10.01
CA ASP A 312 8.68 -15.41 -9.97
C ASP A 312 7.88 -14.54 -10.97
N LEU A 313 8.28 -13.27 -11.16
CA LEU A 313 7.69 -12.35 -12.13
C LEU A 313 7.97 -12.76 -13.58
N ALA A 314 9.21 -13.18 -13.86
CA ALA A 314 9.65 -13.55 -15.21
C ALA A 314 8.96 -14.84 -15.70
N ASP A 315 8.80 -15.81 -14.80
CA ASP A 315 8.30 -17.15 -15.15
C ASP A 315 6.78 -17.20 -15.33
N LYS A 316 6.03 -16.47 -14.51
CA LYS A 316 4.58 -16.68 -14.44
C LYS A 316 3.76 -15.86 -15.44
N LYS A 317 4.30 -14.76 -16.00
CA LYS A 317 3.56 -13.80 -16.86
C LYS A 317 2.19 -13.42 -16.28
N LYS A 318 2.05 -13.44 -14.95
CA LYS A 318 0.81 -13.12 -14.24
C LYS A 318 0.88 -11.67 -13.80
N GLU A 319 -0.23 -10.98 -13.97
CA GLU A 319 -0.38 -9.67 -13.38
C GLU A 319 -0.35 -9.79 -11.85
N THR A 320 0.49 -8.97 -11.22
CA THR A 320 0.61 -8.92 -9.76
C THR A 320 -0.61 -8.25 -9.14
N ALA A 321 -0.96 -8.67 -7.92
CA ALA A 321 -2.03 -8.06 -7.14
C ALA A 321 -1.74 -6.59 -6.75
N LEU A 322 -0.46 -6.25 -6.60
CA LEU A 322 0.02 -4.93 -6.17
C LEU A 322 1.07 -4.38 -7.14
N ASP A 323 1.28 -3.07 -7.08
CA ASP A 323 2.36 -2.39 -7.79
C ASP A 323 3.64 -2.41 -6.96
N TYR A 324 4.74 -2.78 -7.62
CA TYR A 324 6.08 -2.77 -7.05
C TYR A 324 6.99 -1.84 -7.86
N ILE A 325 7.96 -1.22 -7.19
CA ILE A 325 8.83 -0.19 -7.78
C ILE A 325 10.30 -0.59 -7.71
N SER A 326 11.10 -0.05 -8.62
CA SER A 326 12.56 -0.24 -8.63
C SER A 326 13.28 0.75 -7.71
N TYR A 327 14.57 0.53 -7.49
CA TYR A 327 15.43 1.46 -6.73
C TYR A 327 15.43 2.87 -7.35
N ASN A 328 15.39 2.97 -8.68
CA ASN A 328 15.27 4.26 -9.38
C ASN A 328 13.88 4.89 -9.27
N GLY A 329 12.84 4.13 -8.92
CA GLY A 329 11.52 4.64 -8.57
C GLY A 329 11.44 5.36 -7.21
N LEU A 330 12.41 5.14 -6.31
CA LEU A 330 12.44 5.67 -4.94
C LEU A 330 12.79 7.16 -4.89
N ASN A 331 11.87 8.01 -5.35
CA ASN A 331 12.13 9.42 -5.65
C ASN A 331 11.43 10.41 -4.73
N VAL A 332 10.91 9.95 -3.59
CA VAL A 332 10.29 10.82 -2.58
C VAL A 332 11.37 11.28 -1.61
N GLU A 333 11.48 12.59 -1.41
CA GLU A 333 12.42 13.16 -0.44
C GLU A 333 11.99 12.85 1.00
N VAL A 334 12.96 12.67 1.90
CA VAL A 334 12.67 12.57 3.35
C VAL A 334 12.04 13.88 3.82
N GLY A 335 10.97 13.78 4.60
CA GLY A 335 10.13 14.91 5.04
C GLY A 335 8.99 15.25 4.07
N LYS A 336 8.93 14.64 2.89
CA LYS A 336 7.79 14.77 1.96
C LYS A 336 6.85 13.57 2.07
N SER A 337 5.60 13.80 1.70
CA SER A 337 4.52 12.80 1.77
C SER A 337 4.32 12.11 0.42
N ALA A 338 3.94 10.84 0.47
CA ALA A 338 3.39 10.08 -0.66
C ALA A 338 2.03 9.50 -0.27
N TYR A 339 1.27 9.05 -1.27
CA TYR A 339 -0.09 8.56 -1.09
C TYR A 339 -0.28 7.23 -1.78
N CYS A 340 -1.14 6.38 -1.22
CA CYS A 340 -1.50 5.09 -1.78
C CYS A 340 -2.96 4.74 -1.51
N ARG A 341 -3.44 3.71 -2.22
CA ARG A 341 -4.72 3.06 -1.95
C ARG A 341 -4.63 2.23 -0.69
N GLU A 342 -5.79 2.05 -0.07
CA GLU A 342 -5.99 1.06 0.98
C GLU A 342 -5.56 -0.33 0.52
N ASN A 343 -4.72 -0.98 1.33
CA ASN A 343 -4.24 -2.34 1.16
C ASN A 343 -4.22 -2.99 2.55
N THR A 344 -5.21 -3.85 2.77
CA THR A 344 -5.45 -4.57 4.02
C THR A 344 -5.50 -6.06 3.67
N ASN A 345 -5.13 -6.96 4.56
CA ASN A 345 -5.09 -8.38 4.20
C ASN A 345 -5.73 -9.25 5.28
N THR A 346 -6.15 -10.46 4.90
CA THR A 346 -6.50 -11.47 5.89
C THR A 346 -5.26 -12.00 6.59
N LYS A 347 -5.43 -12.54 7.80
CA LYS A 347 -4.38 -13.27 8.52
C LYS A 347 -3.75 -14.41 7.70
N ASN A 348 -4.52 -15.05 6.80
CA ASN A 348 -4.00 -16.16 6.00
C ASN A 348 -3.01 -15.69 4.93
N VAL A 349 -3.36 -14.64 4.17
CA VAL A 349 -2.45 -14.04 3.19
C VAL A 349 -1.16 -13.59 3.87
N LEU A 350 -1.27 -12.91 5.01
CA LEU A 350 -0.11 -12.44 5.78
C LEU A 350 0.76 -13.57 6.34
N LYS A 351 0.24 -14.78 6.57
CA LYS A 351 1.05 -15.93 6.97
C LYS A 351 1.90 -16.45 5.81
N GLU A 352 1.32 -16.49 4.62
CA GLU A 352 1.95 -17.08 3.44
C GLU A 352 2.95 -16.14 2.78
N VAL A 353 2.54 -14.90 2.51
CA VAL A 353 3.25 -13.97 1.59
C VAL A 353 3.39 -12.56 2.18
N PHE A 354 3.64 -12.45 3.48
CA PHE A 354 3.70 -11.18 4.22
C PHE A 354 4.43 -10.05 3.48
N ALA A 355 5.68 -10.31 3.08
CA ALA A 355 6.56 -9.29 2.54
C ALA A 355 6.07 -8.64 1.25
N SER A 356 5.50 -9.46 0.36
CA SER A 356 4.98 -8.98 -0.91
C SER A 356 3.52 -8.58 -0.86
N ALA A 357 2.75 -8.94 0.17
CA ALA A 357 1.34 -8.56 0.31
C ALA A 357 1.10 -7.25 1.08
N VAL A 358 2.06 -6.81 1.91
CA VAL A 358 1.92 -5.60 2.74
C VAL A 358 2.54 -4.40 2.04
N THR A 359 1.83 -3.27 2.02
CA THR A 359 2.41 -2.00 1.57
C THR A 359 3.54 -1.58 2.52
N SER A 360 4.69 -1.24 1.93
CA SER A 360 5.89 -0.90 2.66
C SER A 360 6.53 0.40 2.17
N VAL A 361 7.39 0.96 3.02
CA VAL A 361 8.33 2.03 2.67
C VAL A 361 9.66 1.38 2.30
N LEU A 362 10.13 1.64 1.09
CA LEU A 362 11.52 1.35 0.70
C LEU A 362 12.37 2.60 0.91
N LEU A 363 13.30 2.56 1.85
CA LEU A 363 14.25 3.64 2.12
C LEU A 363 15.47 3.50 1.18
N LYS A 364 15.67 4.48 0.30
CA LYS A 364 16.79 4.53 -0.67
C LYS A 364 18.06 4.97 0.02
N ALA A 365 19.10 4.14 -0.01
CA ALA A 365 20.37 4.44 0.64
C ALA A 365 21.60 4.04 -0.19
N GLN A 366 22.76 4.57 0.20
CA GLN A 366 24.06 4.16 -0.28
C GLN A 366 25.03 3.91 0.88
N VAL A 367 25.94 2.96 0.69
CA VAL A 367 27.13 2.76 1.53
C VAL A 367 28.20 3.76 1.11
N VAL A 368 28.71 4.51 2.09
CA VAL A 368 29.76 5.50 1.91
C VAL A 368 30.86 5.32 2.96
N ASP A 369 32.04 5.87 2.70
CA ASP A 369 33.11 6.00 3.68
C ASP A 369 32.87 7.21 4.60
N LYS A 370 33.83 7.48 5.49
CA LYS A 370 33.75 8.55 6.49
C LYS A 370 33.68 9.95 5.86
N GLU A 371 34.24 10.09 4.67
CA GLU A 371 34.23 11.31 3.88
C GLU A 371 32.96 11.47 3.03
N GLY A 372 32.07 10.46 3.06
CA GLY A 372 30.82 10.45 2.30
C GLY A 372 30.99 10.01 0.84
N LYS A 373 32.14 9.45 0.46
CA LYS A 373 32.36 8.89 -0.87
C LYS A 373 31.75 7.50 -0.97
N VAL A 374 31.06 7.25 -2.07
CA VAL A 374 30.42 5.96 -2.36
C VAL A 374 31.44 4.81 -2.39
N VAL A 375 31.10 3.71 -1.72
CA VAL A 375 31.92 2.49 -1.67
C VAL A 375 31.11 1.32 -2.22
N GLY A 376 31.55 0.78 -3.36
CA GLY A 376 31.01 -0.46 -3.90
C GLY A 376 31.61 -1.67 -3.19
N LEU A 377 30.76 -2.56 -2.67
CA LEU A 377 31.18 -3.72 -1.87
C LEU A 377 30.44 -4.99 -2.30
N VAL A 378 31.10 -6.13 -2.15
CA VAL A 378 30.52 -7.45 -2.38
C VAL A 378 30.46 -8.18 -1.03
N ASN A 379 29.28 -8.64 -0.63
CA ASN A 379 29.12 -9.54 0.49
C ASN A 379 29.25 -10.99 -0.02
N PHE A 380 30.38 -11.61 0.27
CA PHE A 380 30.69 -12.99 -0.07
C PHE A 380 31.06 -13.75 1.19
N ASP A 381 30.36 -14.85 1.48
CA ASP A 381 30.57 -15.65 2.69
C ASP A 381 30.54 -14.80 3.98
N LYS A 382 29.55 -13.89 4.07
CA LYS A 382 29.31 -12.99 5.22
C LYS A 382 30.46 -12.01 5.51
N LYS A 383 31.38 -11.83 4.57
CA LYS A 383 32.46 -10.85 4.62
C LYS A 383 32.34 -9.88 3.46
N LEU A 384 32.79 -8.65 3.69
CA LEU A 384 32.75 -7.62 2.66
C LEU A 384 34.08 -7.56 1.93
N TYR A 385 34.01 -7.37 0.62
CA TYR A 385 35.18 -7.22 -0.22
C TYR A 385 34.98 -6.08 -1.20
N THR A 386 36.07 -5.40 -1.57
CA THR A 386 36.09 -4.68 -2.84
C THR A 386 35.96 -5.68 -3.99
N PHE A 387 35.40 -5.27 -5.14
CA PHE A 387 35.11 -6.21 -6.23
C PHE A 387 36.35 -7.00 -6.72
N ASP A 388 37.51 -6.34 -6.83
CA ASP A 388 38.75 -7.01 -7.21
C ASP A 388 39.24 -8.02 -6.16
N LYS A 389 39.06 -7.72 -4.87
CA LYS A 389 39.41 -8.62 -3.77
C LYS A 389 38.46 -9.80 -3.68
N TYR A 390 37.18 -9.59 -3.98
CA TYR A 390 36.20 -10.67 -4.15
C TYR A 390 36.61 -11.63 -5.27
N LYS A 391 36.90 -11.12 -6.49
CA LYS A 391 37.39 -11.96 -7.60
C LYS A 391 38.64 -12.74 -7.21
N LYS A 392 39.59 -12.08 -6.53
CA LYS A 392 40.80 -12.75 -6.04
C LYS A 392 40.47 -13.84 -5.02
N LYS A 393 39.61 -13.56 -4.05
CA LYS A 393 39.21 -14.50 -3.00
C LYS A 393 38.52 -15.72 -3.59
N VAL A 394 37.66 -15.54 -4.59
CA VAL A 394 37.02 -16.63 -5.33
C VAL A 394 38.05 -17.49 -6.05
N LEU A 395 38.99 -16.90 -6.79
CA LEU A 395 40.04 -17.66 -7.48
C LEU A 395 40.95 -18.39 -6.50
N ASP A 396 41.38 -17.75 -5.42
CA ASP A 396 42.21 -18.36 -4.39
C ASP A 396 41.48 -19.57 -3.76
N ASN A 397 40.19 -19.43 -3.44
CA ASN A 397 39.37 -20.53 -2.94
C ASN A 397 39.23 -21.65 -3.99
N TYR A 398 39.00 -21.32 -5.25
CA TYR A 398 38.87 -22.30 -6.33
C TYR A 398 40.15 -23.10 -6.53
N PHE A 399 41.29 -22.44 -6.75
CA PHE A 399 42.56 -23.13 -6.98
C PHE A 399 43.07 -23.92 -5.78
N SER A 400 42.67 -23.55 -4.56
CA SER A 400 43.01 -24.32 -3.36
C SER A 400 42.23 -25.61 -3.21
N ASN A 401 41.05 -25.70 -3.84
CA ASN A 401 40.14 -26.84 -3.67
C ASN A 401 39.91 -27.64 -4.96
N ALA A 402 40.22 -27.09 -6.13
CA ALA A 402 40.03 -27.76 -7.41
C ALA A 402 41.00 -28.94 -7.58
N ASP A 403 40.47 -30.04 -8.12
CA ASP A 403 41.30 -31.15 -8.60
C ASP A 403 42.35 -30.63 -9.59
N THR A 404 43.54 -31.22 -9.54
CA THR A 404 44.70 -30.75 -10.32
C THR A 404 44.39 -30.65 -11.82
N ASP A 405 43.62 -31.59 -12.39
CA ASP A 405 43.24 -31.63 -13.81
C ASP A 405 42.07 -30.70 -14.18
N LYS A 406 41.42 -30.08 -13.19
CA LYS A 406 40.30 -29.14 -13.37
C LYS A 406 40.71 -27.68 -13.23
N LYS A 407 41.94 -27.39 -12.78
CA LYS A 407 42.46 -26.02 -12.69
C LYS A 407 42.40 -25.32 -14.06
N ILE A 408 42.06 -24.04 -14.06
CA ILE A 408 41.76 -23.27 -15.28
C ILE A 408 42.93 -22.36 -15.67
N TYR A 409 43.25 -22.32 -16.96
CA TYR A 409 44.37 -21.59 -17.53
C TYR A 409 43.97 -20.84 -18.80
N LYS A 410 44.79 -19.87 -19.18
CA LYS A 410 44.77 -19.18 -20.49
C LYS A 410 46.09 -19.40 -21.22
N LYS A 411 46.03 -19.53 -22.55
CA LYS A 411 47.22 -19.63 -23.40
C LYS A 411 47.80 -18.23 -23.63
N THR A 412 49.06 -18.01 -23.27
CA THR A 412 49.74 -16.71 -23.45
C THR A 412 50.74 -16.69 -24.59
N ALA A 413 51.23 -17.86 -25.00
CA ALA A 413 52.02 -18.07 -26.22
C ALA A 413 51.94 -19.54 -26.63
N ASP A 414 52.61 -19.93 -27.71
CA ASP A 414 52.67 -21.33 -28.11
C ASP A 414 53.28 -22.21 -27.02
N ASN A 415 52.50 -23.22 -26.62
CA ASN A 415 52.79 -24.14 -25.52
C ASN A 415 53.09 -23.44 -24.18
N LYS A 416 52.61 -22.20 -23.98
CA LYS A 416 52.68 -21.48 -22.71
C LYS A 416 51.29 -21.16 -22.19
N TYR A 417 51.04 -21.60 -20.97
CA TYR A 417 49.76 -21.43 -20.28
C TYR A 417 50.01 -20.79 -18.92
N GLU A 418 49.13 -19.87 -18.54
CA GLU A 418 49.15 -19.21 -17.25
C GLU A 418 47.81 -19.40 -16.56
N GLY A 419 47.83 -19.51 -15.23
CA GLY A 419 46.59 -19.57 -14.45
C GLY A 419 45.75 -18.33 -14.70
N VAL A 420 44.43 -18.51 -14.76
CA VAL A 420 43.51 -17.36 -14.88
C VAL A 420 43.63 -16.43 -13.68
N ASN A 421 43.31 -15.17 -13.89
CA ASN A 421 43.40 -14.13 -12.89
C ASN A 421 42.13 -13.25 -12.86
N THR A 422 42.11 -12.22 -12.00
CA THR A 422 40.92 -11.39 -11.77
C THR A 422 40.47 -10.57 -12.98
N SER A 423 41.31 -10.37 -14.01
CA SER A 423 40.89 -9.71 -15.26
C SER A 423 40.10 -10.64 -16.18
N ASP A 424 40.15 -11.95 -15.93
CA ASP A 424 39.46 -12.95 -16.75
C ASP A 424 38.02 -13.19 -16.27
N LEU A 425 37.59 -12.52 -15.21
CA LEU A 425 36.28 -12.66 -14.59
C LEU A 425 35.46 -11.36 -14.63
N VAL A 426 34.17 -11.52 -14.89
CA VAL A 426 33.14 -10.48 -14.80
C VAL A 426 31.96 -11.01 -13.98
N GLU A 427 31.19 -10.11 -13.42
CA GLU A 427 29.94 -10.45 -12.74
C GLU A 427 28.79 -10.70 -13.72
N GLU A 428 27.81 -11.47 -13.27
CA GLU A 428 26.54 -11.73 -13.94
C GLU A 428 25.42 -11.52 -12.92
N ASN A 429 24.43 -10.68 -13.28
CA ASN A 429 23.24 -10.45 -12.47
C ASN A 429 22.41 -11.74 -12.37
N ILE A 430 21.98 -12.08 -11.16
CA ILE A 430 21.09 -13.21 -10.86
C ILE A 430 19.87 -12.76 -10.03
N ALA A 431 19.49 -11.49 -10.18
CA ALA A 431 18.37 -10.83 -9.53
C ALA A 431 18.55 -10.58 -8.01
N ASP A 432 17.69 -9.71 -7.49
CA ASP A 432 17.57 -9.40 -6.06
C ASP A 432 18.90 -8.94 -5.42
N GLY A 433 19.63 -8.12 -6.18
CA GLY A 433 20.94 -7.59 -5.77
C GLY A 433 22.07 -8.62 -5.69
N ASN A 434 21.82 -9.86 -6.15
CA ASN A 434 22.82 -10.91 -6.16
C ASN A 434 23.51 -11.01 -7.52
N VAL A 435 24.78 -11.43 -7.47
CA VAL A 435 25.62 -11.71 -8.63
C VAL A 435 26.34 -13.04 -8.45
N LYS A 436 26.78 -13.60 -9.57
CA LYS A 436 27.83 -14.63 -9.61
C LYS A 436 28.94 -14.18 -10.55
N LEU A 437 30.11 -14.82 -10.49
CA LEU A 437 31.18 -14.58 -11.45
C LEU A 437 31.09 -15.55 -12.63
N LYS A 438 31.45 -15.04 -13.80
CA LYS A 438 31.69 -15.81 -15.02
C LYS A 438 32.97 -15.38 -15.71
N PHE A 439 33.52 -16.28 -16.51
CA PHE A 439 34.63 -15.94 -17.38
C PHE A 439 34.18 -15.05 -18.53
N ILE A 440 35.01 -14.10 -18.92
CA ILE A 440 34.81 -13.31 -20.15
C ILE A 440 34.85 -14.23 -21.38
N ASN A 441 34.20 -13.82 -22.47
CA ASN A 441 34.22 -14.60 -23.71
C ASN A 441 35.67 -14.82 -24.19
N GLY A 442 36.04 -16.09 -24.36
CA GLY A 442 37.39 -16.48 -24.75
C GLY A 442 37.58 -17.99 -24.70
N THR A 443 38.81 -18.40 -25.03
CA THR A 443 39.24 -19.80 -24.98
C THR A 443 40.06 -20.03 -23.71
N TYR A 444 39.68 -21.04 -22.94
CA TYR A 444 40.35 -21.43 -21.71
C TYR A 444 40.80 -22.88 -21.80
N TYR A 445 41.60 -23.30 -20.81
CA TYR A 445 42.15 -24.64 -20.78
C TYR A 445 42.08 -25.22 -19.37
N THR A 446 41.88 -26.52 -19.24
CA THR A 446 42.10 -27.26 -17.97
C THR A 446 43.35 -28.10 -18.05
N GLY A 447 44.14 -28.17 -16.98
CA GLY A 447 45.38 -28.97 -16.98
C GLY A 447 46.08 -28.97 -15.62
N ASP A 448 47.09 -29.83 -15.47
CA ASP A 448 47.80 -30.02 -14.20
C ASP A 448 48.91 -29.00 -13.91
N GLY A 449 49.19 -28.09 -14.84
CA GLY A 449 50.22 -27.07 -14.69
C GLY A 449 51.64 -27.56 -15.01
N THR A 450 51.82 -28.80 -15.48
CA THR A 450 53.15 -29.42 -15.59
C THR A 450 53.67 -29.60 -17.03
N ASP A 451 52.84 -30.07 -17.97
CA ASP A 451 53.25 -30.35 -19.35
C ASP A 451 52.27 -29.80 -20.40
N ALA A 452 52.77 -29.27 -21.52
CA ALA A 452 51.92 -28.67 -22.57
C ALA A 452 50.92 -29.66 -23.21
N GLY A 453 51.17 -30.97 -23.11
CA GLY A 453 50.29 -32.03 -23.63
C GLY A 453 49.09 -32.39 -22.72
N THR A 454 49.00 -31.82 -21.51
CA THR A 454 47.93 -32.12 -20.54
C THR A 454 46.77 -31.11 -20.57
N TYR A 455 46.93 -30.00 -21.30
CA TYR A 455 45.92 -28.95 -21.40
C TYR A 455 44.80 -29.31 -22.39
N LYS A 456 43.55 -29.29 -21.91
CA LYS A 456 42.35 -29.50 -22.73
C LYS A 456 41.61 -28.19 -22.90
N GLU A 457 41.36 -27.82 -24.15
CA GLU A 457 40.59 -26.63 -24.48
C GLU A 457 39.15 -26.73 -23.98
N ILE A 458 38.65 -25.65 -23.39
CA ILE A 458 37.29 -25.50 -22.90
C ILE A 458 36.76 -24.10 -23.22
N THR A 459 35.43 -23.97 -23.28
CA THR A 459 34.76 -22.68 -23.46
C THR A 459 34.73 -21.86 -22.16
N ALA A 460 34.48 -20.56 -22.27
CA ALA A 460 34.22 -19.69 -21.11
C ALA A 460 33.06 -20.19 -20.24
N ASP A 461 32.01 -20.74 -20.85
CA ASP A 461 30.86 -21.32 -20.13
C ASP A 461 31.26 -22.57 -19.33
N ALA A 462 32.07 -23.45 -19.94
CA ALA A 462 32.59 -24.64 -19.25
C ALA A 462 33.54 -24.25 -18.10
N ALA A 463 34.38 -23.23 -18.30
CA ALA A 463 35.23 -22.69 -17.23
C ALA A 463 34.37 -22.08 -16.10
N THR A 464 33.30 -21.38 -16.45
CA THR A 464 32.35 -20.77 -15.50
C THR A 464 31.61 -21.84 -14.70
N ALA A 465 31.21 -22.94 -15.34
CA ALA A 465 30.59 -24.08 -14.66
C ALA A 465 31.57 -24.76 -13.69
N LEU A 466 32.84 -24.91 -14.06
CA LEU A 466 33.87 -25.42 -13.15
C LEU A 466 34.06 -24.51 -11.93
N LEU A 467 34.09 -23.19 -12.13
CA LEU A 467 34.27 -22.21 -11.05
C LEU A 467 33.08 -22.19 -10.07
N ASN A 468 31.86 -22.24 -10.60
CA ASN A 468 30.63 -22.15 -9.81
C ASN A 468 30.16 -23.49 -9.24
N GLY A 469 30.67 -24.61 -9.75
CA GLY A 469 30.16 -25.93 -9.41
C GLY A 469 28.80 -26.24 -10.04
N ASN A 470 28.27 -27.41 -9.71
CA ASN A 470 26.98 -27.91 -10.21
C ASN A 470 25.87 -27.84 -9.13
N ASP A 471 26.12 -27.16 -8.02
CA ASP A 471 25.13 -27.01 -6.96
C ASP A 471 24.05 -26.01 -7.38
N ALA A 472 22.86 -26.12 -6.79
CA ALA A 472 21.76 -25.17 -7.03
C ALA A 472 22.15 -23.72 -6.65
N ILE A 473 23.11 -23.57 -5.75
CA ILE A 473 23.67 -22.30 -5.31
C ILE A 473 25.09 -22.19 -5.88
N PRO A 474 25.39 -21.24 -6.78
CA PRO A 474 26.72 -21.06 -7.34
C PRO A 474 27.77 -20.82 -6.24
N ALA A 475 28.94 -21.45 -6.35
CA ALA A 475 30.04 -21.26 -5.40
C ALA A 475 30.56 -19.81 -5.31
N THR A 476 30.24 -18.99 -6.31
CA THR A 476 30.59 -17.56 -6.33
C THR A 476 29.43 -16.64 -5.98
N LEU A 477 28.26 -17.17 -5.61
CA LEU A 477 27.09 -16.36 -5.24
C LEU A 477 27.45 -15.29 -4.19
N ALA A 478 27.14 -14.04 -4.49
CA ALA A 478 27.37 -12.92 -3.58
C ALA A 478 26.32 -11.82 -3.77
N SER A 479 26.06 -11.03 -2.73
CA SER A 479 25.26 -9.80 -2.86
C SER A 479 26.17 -8.62 -3.20
N TYR A 480 25.85 -7.86 -4.23
CA TYR A 480 26.70 -6.77 -4.73
C TYR A 480 26.03 -5.41 -4.55
N TYR A 481 26.57 -4.62 -3.62
CA TYR A 481 26.27 -3.20 -3.44
C TYR A 481 26.95 -2.38 -4.53
N LYS A 482 26.50 -2.51 -5.78
CA LYS A 482 27.07 -1.78 -6.92
C LYS A 482 26.84 -0.29 -6.70
N ASP A 483 27.89 0.52 -6.85
CA ASP A 483 27.85 1.95 -6.50
C ASP A 483 27.30 2.22 -5.08
N GLY A 484 27.60 1.30 -4.16
CA GLY A 484 27.15 1.34 -2.77
C GLY A 484 25.63 1.23 -2.59
N GLN A 485 24.84 0.97 -3.63
CA GLN A 485 23.39 1.07 -3.58
C GLN A 485 22.79 -0.03 -2.69
N MET A 486 21.86 0.39 -1.84
CA MET A 486 21.08 -0.50 -0.97
C MET A 486 19.72 0.09 -0.61
N TYR A 487 18.77 -0.75 -0.24
CA TYR A 487 17.51 -0.29 0.34
C TYR A 487 17.20 -0.97 1.67
N TYR A 488 16.30 -0.35 2.44
CA TYR A 488 15.67 -0.97 3.59
C TYR A 488 14.17 -1.03 3.31
N ASP A 489 13.59 -2.23 3.35
CA ASP A 489 12.14 -2.42 3.31
C ASP A 489 11.55 -2.19 4.70
N ILE A 490 10.40 -1.52 4.81
CA ILE A 490 9.69 -1.18 6.07
C ILE A 490 8.16 -1.30 5.89
N PRO A 491 7.56 -2.48 6.16
CA PRO A 491 6.14 -2.75 6.18
C PRO A 491 5.42 -1.79 7.12
N ILE A 492 4.30 -1.27 6.63
CA ILE A 492 3.52 -0.30 7.39
C ILE A 492 2.63 -1.05 8.39
N GLU A 493 2.92 -0.84 9.67
CA GLU A 493 2.07 -1.27 10.78
C GLU A 493 0.80 -0.41 10.84
N HIS A 494 -0.35 -1.05 11.05
CA HIS A 494 -1.62 -0.38 11.37
C HIS A 494 -1.93 -0.40 12.88
N LEU A 495 -1.48 -1.40 13.62
CA LEU A 495 -1.56 -1.39 15.09
C LEU A 495 -0.17 -1.48 15.70
N ARG A 496 0.12 -0.55 16.61
CA ARG A 496 1.47 -0.41 17.20
C ARG A 496 1.68 -1.26 18.48
N GLU A 497 0.61 -1.78 19.10
CA GLU A 497 0.70 -2.59 20.34
C GLU A 497 0.73 -4.10 20.09
N GLY A 498 0.76 -4.52 18.82
CA GLY A 498 0.85 -5.92 18.43
C GLY A 498 2.27 -6.48 18.48
N ALA A 499 2.37 -7.79 18.27
CA ALA A 499 3.66 -8.42 18.03
C ALA A 499 4.28 -7.84 16.74
N LYS A 500 5.58 -7.55 16.77
CA LYS A 500 6.30 -7.13 15.57
C LYS A 500 6.56 -8.33 14.67
N TYR A 501 6.59 -8.13 13.36
CA TYR A 501 6.94 -9.19 12.42
C TYR A 501 8.28 -9.88 12.74
N THR A 502 9.25 -9.13 13.26
CA THR A 502 10.56 -9.64 13.69
C THR A 502 10.53 -10.50 14.95
N SER A 503 9.40 -10.56 15.65
CA SER A 503 9.27 -11.33 16.88
C SER A 503 9.30 -12.83 16.57
N ALA A 504 9.94 -13.61 17.43
CA ALA A 504 9.93 -15.07 17.31
C ALA A 504 8.49 -15.58 17.25
N ASN A 505 8.22 -16.50 16.32
CA ASN A 505 6.90 -17.10 16.08
C ASN A 505 5.79 -16.09 15.70
N PHE A 506 6.12 -14.91 15.16
CA PHE A 506 5.13 -13.92 14.73
C PHE A 506 4.02 -14.53 13.86
N LYS A 507 4.40 -15.22 12.78
CA LYS A 507 3.43 -15.86 11.85
C LYS A 507 2.55 -16.92 12.52
N THR A 508 3.03 -17.56 13.58
CA THR A 508 2.30 -18.64 14.27
C THR A 508 1.36 -18.10 15.34
N ASN A 509 1.84 -17.19 16.19
CA ASN A 509 1.17 -16.80 17.44
C ASN A 509 1.00 -15.28 17.64
N GLY A 510 1.65 -14.45 16.82
CA GLY A 510 1.67 -12.99 17.00
C GLY A 510 0.92 -12.20 15.93
N LEU A 511 0.57 -12.83 14.82
CA LEU A 511 -0.05 -12.17 13.68
C LEU A 511 -1.57 -12.06 13.87
N GLU A 512 -2.07 -10.85 14.09
CA GLU A 512 -3.50 -10.54 13.96
C GLU A 512 -3.78 -9.82 12.63
N GLU A 513 -5.02 -9.95 12.14
CA GLU A 513 -5.43 -9.54 10.79
C GLU A 513 -5.17 -8.05 10.53
N GLY A 514 -5.44 -7.18 11.50
CA GLY A 514 -5.25 -5.75 11.32
C GLY A 514 -3.95 -5.18 11.90
N LEU A 515 -2.92 -6.00 12.16
CA LEU A 515 -1.61 -5.48 12.61
C LEU A 515 -0.87 -4.71 11.51
N TYR A 516 -0.97 -5.15 10.25
CA TYR A 516 -0.22 -4.61 9.12
C TYR A 516 -1.16 -4.28 7.96
N GLY A 517 -0.98 -3.10 7.37
CA GLY A 517 -1.79 -2.62 6.25
C GLY A 517 -1.96 -1.10 6.27
N VAL A 518 -2.39 -0.58 5.12
CA VAL A 518 -2.73 0.84 4.95
C VAL A 518 -4.23 0.99 4.78
N VAL A 519 -4.84 1.86 5.59
CA VAL A 519 -6.28 2.17 5.57
C VAL A 519 -6.45 3.59 5.07
N ARG A 520 -7.44 3.82 4.23
CA ARG A 520 -7.72 5.16 3.69
C ARG A 520 -7.98 6.20 4.79
N ASN A 521 -7.77 7.47 4.49
CA ASN A 521 -7.94 8.61 5.40
C ASN A 521 -7.07 8.56 6.69
N HIS A 522 -6.04 7.71 6.72
CA HIS A 522 -5.03 7.68 7.77
C HIS A 522 -3.73 8.30 7.29
N TYR A 523 -2.99 8.91 8.22
CA TYR A 523 -1.65 9.43 8.02
C TYR A 523 -0.63 8.59 8.79
N TYR A 524 0.18 7.84 8.07
CA TYR A 524 1.28 7.03 8.57
C TYR A 524 2.57 7.84 8.56
N MET A 525 3.03 8.27 9.73
CA MET A 525 4.28 8.99 9.91
C MET A 525 5.37 8.07 10.44
N LEU A 526 6.37 7.77 9.61
CA LEU A 526 7.50 6.92 9.96
C LEU A 526 8.70 7.81 10.33
N SER A 527 9.25 7.64 11.53
CA SER A 527 10.46 8.31 11.97
C SER A 527 11.63 7.33 12.07
N ILE A 528 12.68 7.54 11.28
CA ILE A 528 13.90 6.72 11.28
C ILE A 528 14.73 7.08 12.52
N ASN A 529 14.79 6.22 13.55
CA ASN A 529 15.52 6.51 14.79
C ASN A 529 16.94 5.93 14.82
N SER A 530 17.21 4.87 14.07
CA SER A 530 18.54 4.27 13.97
C SER A 530 18.66 3.50 12.67
N ILE A 531 19.88 3.41 12.15
CA ILE A 531 20.27 2.49 11.09
C ILE A 531 21.46 1.71 11.65
N LYS A 532 21.33 0.40 11.67
CA LYS A 532 22.39 -0.55 12.01
C LYS A 532 22.55 -1.44 10.77
N ASN A 533 23.73 -1.99 10.52
CA ASN A 533 23.98 -2.87 9.36
C ASN A 533 23.65 -2.31 7.96
N LEU A 534 24.17 -3.01 6.96
CA LEU A 534 23.85 -2.74 5.56
C LEU A 534 22.40 -3.13 5.27
N GLY A 535 21.76 -2.39 4.37
CA GLY A 535 20.47 -2.77 3.79
C GLY A 535 20.60 -3.91 2.78
N LYS A 536 19.53 -4.20 2.05
CA LYS A 536 19.56 -5.15 0.94
C LYS A 536 20.31 -4.53 -0.24
N ALA A 537 21.28 -5.25 -0.78
CA ALA A 537 22.11 -4.79 -1.89
C ALA A 537 21.28 -4.52 -3.15
N VAL A 538 21.70 -3.55 -3.95
CA VAL A 538 21.13 -3.28 -5.27
C VAL A 538 22.26 -3.36 -6.30
N TYR A 539 22.09 -4.28 -7.26
CA TYR A 539 23.01 -4.44 -8.38
C TYR A 539 22.49 -3.75 -9.64
N ASP A 540 21.20 -3.97 -9.95
CA ASP A 540 20.49 -3.35 -11.07
C ASP A 540 19.42 -2.40 -10.52
N PRO A 541 19.59 -1.07 -10.62
CA PRO A 541 18.65 -0.12 -10.05
C PRO A 541 17.31 0.00 -10.82
N GLU A 542 17.21 -0.61 -12.00
CA GLU A 542 15.97 -0.70 -12.78
C GLU A 542 15.17 -1.97 -12.46
N GLU A 543 15.78 -2.95 -11.78
CA GLU A 543 15.10 -4.14 -11.32
C GLU A 543 13.99 -3.77 -10.33
N VAL A 544 12.80 -4.32 -10.52
CA VAL A 544 11.67 -4.16 -9.60
C VAL A 544 12.02 -4.81 -8.26
N ILE A 545 11.66 -4.18 -7.15
CA ILE A 545 11.94 -4.71 -5.82
C ILE A 545 10.73 -5.51 -5.33
N ILE A 546 10.87 -6.84 -5.26
CA ILE A 546 9.93 -7.73 -4.60
C ILE A 546 10.48 -8.07 -3.20
N PRO A 547 9.92 -7.52 -2.11
CA PRO A 547 10.43 -7.78 -0.78
C PRO A 547 10.22 -9.24 -0.39
N SER A 548 11.22 -9.82 0.26
CA SER A 548 11.15 -11.14 0.86
C SER A 548 11.03 -11.06 2.38
N ASP A 549 10.51 -12.12 3.00
CA ASP A 549 10.42 -12.21 4.46
C ASP A 549 11.78 -12.08 5.17
N ASP A 550 12.87 -12.39 4.46
CA ASP A 550 14.23 -12.32 5.00
C ASP A 550 14.80 -10.90 4.92
N ASP A 551 14.43 -10.11 3.91
CA ASP A 551 14.72 -8.67 3.86
C ASP A 551 14.11 -7.96 5.08
N ILE A 552 12.93 -8.42 5.46
CA ILE A 552 12.16 -7.95 6.59
C ILE A 552 12.79 -8.42 7.91
N LYS A 553 13.18 -9.69 8.09
CA LYS A 553 13.80 -10.14 9.36
C LYS A 553 15.12 -9.45 9.69
N ASN A 554 15.77 -8.88 8.70
CA ASN A 554 17.00 -8.10 8.84
C ASN A 554 16.73 -6.62 9.19
N TYR A 555 15.59 -6.26 9.79
CA TYR A 555 15.37 -4.89 10.30
C TYR A 555 16.46 -4.45 11.26
N TYR A 556 17.33 -3.63 10.73
CA TYR A 556 18.29 -2.89 11.50
C TYR A 556 18.02 -1.38 11.43
N VAL A 557 16.91 -0.98 10.79
CA VAL A 557 16.32 0.35 10.90
C VAL A 557 15.32 0.37 12.05
N GLY A 558 15.63 1.11 13.11
CA GLY A 558 14.68 1.36 14.20
C GLY A 558 13.71 2.47 13.80
N ALA A 559 12.60 2.15 13.14
CA ALA A 559 11.57 3.14 12.82
C ALA A 559 10.49 3.23 13.92
N LYS A 560 9.98 4.44 14.16
CA LYS A 560 8.76 4.68 14.97
C LYS A 560 7.66 5.10 14.02
N ILE A 561 6.59 4.32 13.95
CA ILE A 561 5.42 4.66 13.14
C ILE A 561 4.36 5.27 14.07
N ASN A 562 3.91 6.47 13.74
CA ASN A 562 2.72 7.08 14.35
C ASN A 562 1.62 7.08 13.30
N ILE A 563 0.46 6.56 13.66
CA ILE A 563 -0.73 6.58 12.82
C ILE A 563 -1.62 7.66 13.36
N LEU A 564 -1.93 8.63 12.54
CA LEU A 564 -2.62 9.85 12.92
C LEU A 564 -3.81 10.03 11.99
N SER A 565 -4.83 10.71 12.49
CA SER A 565 -5.93 11.12 11.63
C SER A 565 -5.49 12.25 10.72
N TRP A 566 -5.81 12.09 9.44
CA TRP A 566 -5.54 13.07 8.42
C TRP A 566 -6.68 14.11 8.40
N LYS A 567 -6.46 15.21 9.12
CA LYS A 567 -7.45 16.28 9.32
C LYS A 567 -7.55 17.22 8.13
N VAL A 568 -8.54 18.10 8.16
CA VAL A 568 -8.73 19.23 7.24
C VAL A 568 -8.83 20.53 8.02
N VAL A 569 -8.28 21.63 7.53
CA VAL A 569 -8.37 22.90 8.26
C VAL A 569 -9.77 23.52 8.10
N GLU A 570 -10.39 23.86 9.24
CA GLU A 570 -11.64 24.62 9.34
C GLU A 570 -11.52 26.00 8.68
N GLN A 571 -12.54 26.40 7.93
CA GLN A 571 -12.72 27.79 7.53
C GLN A 571 -14.20 28.13 7.68
N GLY A 572 -14.54 28.97 8.66
CA GLY A 572 -15.87 29.55 8.77
C GLY A 572 -16.13 30.41 7.53
N VAL A 573 -17.14 30.03 6.76
CA VAL A 573 -17.72 30.92 5.76
C VAL A 573 -19.17 31.14 6.20
N ASP A 574 -19.51 32.38 6.54
CA ASP A 574 -20.91 32.78 6.61
C ASP A 574 -21.51 32.60 5.21
N LEU A 575 -22.52 31.74 5.08
CA LEU A 575 -23.33 31.58 3.86
C LEU A 575 -24.52 32.53 3.85
#